data_AF-A0A0F9NX98-F1
#
_entry.id   AF-A0A0F9NX98-F1
#
_cell.length_a   1.000
_cell.length_b   1.000
_cell.length_c   1.000
_cell.angle_alpha   90.00
_cell.angle_beta   90.00
_cell.angle_gamma   90.00
#
_symmetry.space_group_name_H-M   'P 1'
#
loop_
_entity.id
_entity.type
_entity.pdbx_description
1 polymer ?
#
loop_
_entity_poly.entity_id
_entity_poly.type
_entity_poly.pdbx_seq_one_letter_code
_entity_poly.pdbx_strand_id
1 'polypeptide(L)'
;MSPTLSSGVRGTAVLDNESRRQRDVASALMQLEPDAGPLTTILMRIASEGADDPKVEWYEDELNPRFDKLGASLTAGAATMTVTNFVYFRVGDVVKVNNAEIVHVSATPTTTSVSIDRSAGETSARAASNGDQLHLIGSAHEEGSGKRPLLSTERANKFNYLQIFKTPFGVTLTQKGTKQFAGQDKPTEQSKKLIEHKRDIELAIMFGELGKITSGTHPKRFTRGMIKFISTNITDAAGTLTETEWEEWLRTVFRYGSRERIVFCSSKLITVVNGFSRGKLDTRTNESTYGITMTKYQNAGRNVELVEHQ
;
A
#
# COMPACT_ATOMS: atom_id res chain seq x y z
N MET A 1 -46.64 24.46 -51.73
CA MET A 1 -46.34 23.18 -51.07
C MET A 1 -47.60 22.34 -51.13
N SER A 2 -47.52 21.14 -51.71
CA SER A 2 -48.64 20.19 -51.67
C SER A 2 -48.76 19.60 -50.25
N PRO A 3 -49.96 19.50 -49.66
CA PRO A 3 -50.13 19.01 -48.29
C PRO A 3 -49.89 17.49 -48.23
N THR A 4 -49.15 17.04 -47.21
CA THR A 4 -48.97 15.62 -46.90
C THR A 4 -50.22 15.10 -46.18
N LEU A 5 -50.94 14.17 -46.79
CA LEU A 5 -52.20 13.62 -46.25
C LEU A 5 -51.93 12.32 -45.46
N SER A 6 -52.53 12.17 -44.27
CA SER A 6 -52.59 10.89 -43.55
C SER A 6 -54.02 10.33 -43.62
N SER A 7 -54.22 9.16 -44.21
CA SER A 7 -55.54 8.48 -44.26
C SER A 7 -55.71 7.50 -43.09
N GLY A 8 -56.83 7.57 -42.36
CA GLY A 8 -57.15 6.68 -41.22
C GLY A 8 -57.24 7.42 -39.88
N VAL A 9 -57.43 6.67 -38.79
CA VAL A 9 -57.44 7.22 -37.41
C VAL A 9 -56.05 7.79 -37.10
N ARG A 10 -55.98 9.06 -36.69
CA ARG A 10 -54.73 9.71 -36.29
C ARG A 10 -54.18 9.09 -35.01
N GLY A 11 -53.20 8.21 -35.16
CA GLY A 11 -52.44 7.61 -34.04
C GLY A 11 -51.19 8.42 -33.66
N THR A 12 -50.52 7.98 -32.59
CA THR A 12 -49.28 8.60 -32.08
C THR A 12 -48.12 8.58 -33.08
N ALA A 13 -48.10 7.63 -34.01
CA ALA A 13 -47.11 7.56 -35.10
C ALA A 13 -47.19 8.75 -36.08
N VAL A 14 -48.38 9.35 -36.25
CA VAL A 14 -48.55 10.55 -37.09
C VAL A 14 -47.93 11.77 -36.39
N LEU A 15 -47.95 11.82 -35.05
CA LEU A 15 -47.34 12.88 -34.25
C LEU A 15 -45.80 12.82 -34.23
N ASP A 16 -45.22 11.63 -34.43
CA ASP A 16 -43.77 11.45 -34.58
C ASP A 16 -43.28 11.99 -35.94
N ASN A 17 -44.02 11.74 -37.03
CA ASN A 17 -43.73 12.31 -38.35
C ASN A 17 -43.89 13.84 -38.40
N GLU A 18 -44.85 14.39 -37.64
CA GLU A 18 -45.01 15.83 -37.47
C GLU A 18 -44.02 16.42 -36.43
N SER A 19 -43.26 15.58 -35.71
CA SER A 19 -42.38 15.98 -34.60
C SER A 19 -43.06 16.81 -33.50
N ARG A 20 -44.38 16.67 -33.34
CA ARG A 20 -45.19 17.41 -32.35
C ARG A 20 -45.37 16.65 -31.03
N ARG A 21 -44.91 15.41 -30.94
CA ARG A 21 -45.03 14.60 -29.73
C ARG A 21 -44.10 15.12 -28.63
N GLN A 22 -44.66 15.50 -27.48
CA GLN A 22 -43.88 15.74 -26.27
C GLN A 22 -43.32 14.40 -25.80
N ARG A 23 -41.99 14.30 -25.68
CA ARG A 23 -41.32 13.08 -25.25
C ARG A 23 -41.13 13.13 -23.74
N ASP A 24 -41.58 12.08 -23.05
CA ASP A 24 -41.22 11.85 -21.67
C ASP A 24 -39.79 11.30 -21.62
N VAL A 25 -38.90 12.09 -21.02
CA VAL A 25 -37.50 11.73 -20.80
C VAL A 25 -37.24 11.80 -19.31
N ALA A 26 -36.49 10.82 -18.77
CA ALA A 26 -36.09 10.85 -17.38
C ALA A 26 -35.42 12.19 -17.04
N SER A 27 -35.74 12.76 -15.87
CA SER A 27 -35.29 14.10 -15.49
C SER A 27 -33.79 14.20 -15.21
N ALA A 28 -33.13 13.07 -14.94
CA ALA A 28 -31.70 13.00 -14.62
C ALA A 28 -31.00 11.89 -15.40
N LEU A 29 -29.80 12.20 -15.90
CA LEU A 29 -28.83 11.21 -16.37
C LEU A 29 -28.11 10.60 -15.16
N MET A 30 -28.40 9.34 -14.86
CA MET A 30 -27.72 8.59 -13.81
C MET A 30 -26.33 8.15 -14.27
N GLN A 31 -25.34 8.29 -13.40
CA GLN A 31 -23.97 7.84 -13.65
C GLN A 31 -23.75 6.47 -12.99
N LEU A 32 -23.11 5.56 -13.71
CA LEU A 32 -22.93 4.18 -13.26
C LEU A 32 -21.82 4.03 -12.20
N GLU A 33 -20.84 4.94 -12.22
CA GLU A 33 -19.66 4.91 -11.33
C GLU A 33 -19.47 6.27 -10.63
N PRO A 34 -20.32 6.62 -9.64
CA PRO A 34 -20.17 7.89 -8.91
C PRO A 34 -19.00 7.85 -7.90
N ASP A 35 -18.65 6.67 -7.37
CA ASP A 35 -17.72 6.49 -6.25
C ASP A 35 -16.30 6.05 -6.69
N ALA A 36 -15.80 6.56 -7.83
CA ALA A 36 -14.42 6.29 -8.24
C ALA A 36 -13.42 7.14 -7.42
N GLY A 37 -12.26 6.60 -7.06
CA GLY A 37 -11.24 7.38 -6.34
C GLY A 37 -11.19 7.22 -4.82
N PRO A 38 -11.39 6.04 -4.16
CA PRO A 38 -11.41 5.97 -2.70
C PRO A 38 -10.12 6.49 -2.05
N LEU A 39 -8.94 6.15 -2.59
CA LEU A 39 -7.66 6.62 -2.06
C LEU A 39 -7.51 8.13 -2.25
N THR A 40 -7.81 8.66 -3.44
CA THR A 40 -7.73 10.09 -3.70
C THR A 40 -8.68 10.89 -2.81
N THR A 41 -9.85 10.34 -2.51
CA THR A 41 -10.82 10.97 -1.60
C THR A 41 -10.31 11.01 -0.16
N ILE A 42 -9.64 9.95 0.30
CA ILE A 42 -8.98 9.93 1.61
C ILE A 42 -7.85 10.96 1.65
N LEU A 43 -6.99 11.00 0.61
CA LEU A 43 -5.89 11.96 0.52
C LEU A 43 -6.37 13.41 0.55
N MET A 44 -7.51 13.72 -0.07
CA MET A 44 -8.12 15.07 -0.02
C MET A 44 -8.55 15.51 1.40
N ARG A 45 -8.71 14.56 2.34
CA ARG A 45 -9.06 14.87 3.74
C ARG A 45 -7.84 14.97 4.64
N ILE A 46 -6.67 14.53 4.18
CA ILE A 46 -5.42 14.64 4.92
C ILE A 46 -4.86 16.06 4.72
N ALA A 47 -4.20 16.60 5.75
CA ALA A 47 -3.54 17.89 5.64
C ALA A 47 -2.48 17.86 4.53
N SER A 48 -2.55 18.83 3.62
CA SER A 48 -1.63 18.96 2.49
C SER A 48 -0.82 20.25 2.60
N GLU A 49 0.41 20.21 2.11
CA GLU A 49 1.27 21.38 1.95
C GLU A 49 1.59 21.59 0.46
N GLY A 50 1.84 22.84 0.06
CA GLY A 50 2.30 23.16 -1.28
C GLY A 50 3.72 22.66 -1.50
N ALA A 51 4.06 22.28 -2.73
CA ALA A 51 5.42 21.91 -3.12
C ALA A 51 5.98 22.98 -4.06
N ASP A 52 7.15 23.53 -3.71
CA ASP A 52 7.81 24.59 -4.47
C ASP A 52 8.73 24.06 -5.59
N ASP A 53 9.20 22.81 -5.47
CA ASP A 53 10.02 22.14 -6.49
C ASP A 53 9.27 20.97 -7.16
N PRO A 54 9.45 20.74 -8.47
CA PRO A 54 8.88 19.57 -9.15
C PRO A 54 9.43 18.22 -8.66
N LYS A 55 10.52 18.20 -7.88
CA LYS A 55 11.10 17.05 -7.18
C LYS A 55 10.89 17.25 -5.67
N VAL A 56 10.12 16.36 -5.08
CA VAL A 56 9.90 16.34 -3.62
C VAL A 56 10.82 15.28 -3.03
N GLU A 57 11.59 15.65 -2.01
CA GLU A 57 12.51 14.76 -1.32
C GLU A 57 12.13 14.63 0.16
N TRP A 58 12.35 13.45 0.73
CA TRP A 58 12.23 13.19 2.15
C TRP A 58 13.34 12.26 2.61
N TYR A 59 13.61 12.28 3.91
CA TYR A 59 14.63 11.44 4.53
C TYR A 59 13.97 10.34 5.36
N GLU A 60 14.42 9.11 5.16
CA GLU A 60 14.02 7.96 5.95
C GLU A 60 15.19 7.52 6.84
N ASP A 61 14.88 7.17 8.09
CA ASP A 61 15.85 6.66 9.06
C ASP A 61 15.20 5.47 9.79
N GLU A 62 16.00 4.47 10.11
CA GLU A 62 15.57 3.30 10.89
C GLU A 62 16.47 3.19 12.12
N LEU A 63 15.94 2.61 13.20
CA LEU A 63 16.78 2.30 14.36
C LEU A 63 17.79 1.20 14.00
N ASN A 64 18.91 1.17 14.73
CA ASN A 64 19.90 0.10 14.59
C ASN A 64 19.23 -1.28 14.67
N PRO A 65 19.50 -2.17 13.70
CA PRO A 65 18.90 -3.49 13.67
C PRO A 65 19.39 -4.33 14.86
N ARG A 66 18.44 -5.02 15.49
CA ARG A 66 18.68 -5.90 16.65
C ARG A 66 18.83 -7.37 16.27
N PHE A 67 18.60 -7.70 15.01
CA PHE A 67 18.66 -9.07 14.52
C PHE A 67 19.56 -9.15 13.30
N ASP A 68 20.37 -10.21 13.25
CA ASP A 68 21.12 -10.61 12.07
C ASP A 68 21.05 -12.14 11.93
N LYS A 69 21.74 -12.70 10.93
CA LYS A 69 21.86 -14.15 10.73
C LYS A 69 23.32 -14.58 10.63
N LEU A 70 23.60 -15.78 11.12
CA LEU A 70 24.86 -16.48 10.84
C LEU A 70 25.00 -16.72 9.33
N GLY A 71 26.16 -16.35 8.77
CA GLY A 71 26.52 -16.58 7.37
C GLY A 71 27.29 -17.88 7.14
N ALA A 72 27.67 -18.58 8.21
CA ALA A 72 28.25 -19.92 8.20
C ALA A 72 27.91 -20.66 9.49
N SER A 73 28.03 -21.99 9.49
CA SER A 73 27.86 -22.79 10.71
C SER A 73 28.94 -22.43 11.73
N LEU A 74 28.53 -22.35 13.00
CA LEU A 74 29.38 -22.00 14.12
C LEU A 74 29.61 -23.24 14.99
N THR A 75 30.86 -23.67 15.16
CA THR A 75 31.19 -24.81 16.02
C THR A 75 31.36 -24.39 17.48
N ALA A 76 31.20 -25.32 18.42
CA ALA A 76 31.32 -25.02 19.86
C ALA A 76 32.68 -24.39 20.25
N GLY A 77 33.78 -24.74 19.58
CA GLY A 77 35.12 -24.20 19.84
C GLY A 77 35.55 -23.03 18.94
N ALA A 78 34.66 -22.45 18.15
CA ALA A 78 35.02 -21.35 17.26
C ALA A 78 35.22 -20.03 18.04
N ALA A 79 36.32 -19.34 17.78
CA ALA A 79 36.61 -17.99 18.33
C ALA A 79 36.10 -16.85 17.44
N THR A 80 35.54 -17.19 16.27
CA THR A 80 34.93 -16.23 15.35
C THR A 80 33.57 -16.74 14.88
N MET A 81 32.63 -15.83 14.64
CA MET A 81 31.39 -16.13 13.93
C MET A 81 31.33 -15.37 12.62
N THR A 82 30.89 -16.05 11.56
CA THR A 82 30.60 -15.39 10.29
C THR A 82 29.17 -14.86 10.32
N VAL A 83 28.99 -13.56 10.15
CA VAL A 83 27.68 -12.89 10.15
C VAL A 83 27.34 -12.34 8.77
N THR A 84 26.06 -12.11 8.52
CA THR A 84 25.62 -11.53 7.25
C THR A 84 25.95 -10.04 7.17
N ASN A 85 25.79 -9.30 8.28
CA ASN A 85 25.98 -7.85 8.33
C ASN A 85 26.90 -7.45 9.48
N PHE A 86 28.21 -7.41 9.24
CA PHE A 86 29.19 -7.14 10.30
C PHE A 86 29.11 -5.73 10.90
N VAL A 87 28.60 -4.75 10.15
CA VAL A 87 28.49 -3.34 10.59
C VAL A 87 27.53 -3.17 11.78
N TYR A 88 26.66 -4.16 12.04
CA TYR A 88 25.71 -4.10 13.15
C TYR A 88 26.36 -4.34 14.51
N PHE A 89 27.57 -4.91 14.53
CA PHE A 89 28.26 -5.30 15.75
C PHE A 89 29.39 -4.34 16.08
N ARG A 90 29.59 -4.10 17.37
CA ARG A 90 30.76 -3.40 17.92
C ARG A 90 31.31 -4.16 19.12
N VAL A 91 32.55 -3.84 19.51
CA VAL A 91 33.15 -4.42 20.71
C VAL A 91 32.25 -4.22 21.94
N GLY A 92 32.14 -5.26 22.76
CA GLY A 92 31.32 -5.27 23.96
C GLY A 92 29.86 -5.66 23.73
N ASP A 93 29.46 -5.97 22.48
CA ASP A 93 28.10 -6.40 22.19
C ASP A 93 27.81 -7.80 22.74
N VAL A 94 26.60 -7.96 23.28
CA VAL A 94 26.12 -9.24 23.79
C VAL A 94 25.08 -9.77 22.82
N VAL A 95 25.38 -10.92 22.21
CA VAL A 95 24.61 -11.52 21.13
C VAL A 95 24.10 -12.89 21.57
N LYS A 96 22.79 -13.11 21.45
CA LYS A 96 22.20 -14.43 21.66
C LYS A 96 22.10 -15.17 20.34
N VAL A 97 22.70 -16.36 20.29
CA VAL A 97 22.76 -17.21 19.11
C VAL A 97 21.66 -18.27 19.19
N ASN A 98 20.76 -18.28 18.21
CA ASN A 98 19.68 -19.26 18.06
C ASN A 98 18.86 -19.52 19.35
N ASN A 99 18.56 -18.44 20.10
CA ASN A 99 17.86 -18.49 21.39
C ASN A 99 18.50 -19.40 22.47
N ALA A 100 19.73 -19.86 22.28
CA ALA A 100 20.43 -20.73 23.21
C ALA A 100 21.55 -20.00 23.94
N GLU A 101 22.71 -19.87 23.31
CA GLU A 101 23.93 -19.34 23.93
C GLU A 101 23.99 -17.80 23.84
N ILE A 102 24.61 -17.19 24.85
CA ILE A 102 25.03 -15.79 24.81
C ILE A 102 26.53 -15.72 24.55
N VAL A 103 26.90 -14.90 23.57
CA VAL A 103 28.24 -14.67 23.09
C VAL A 103 28.58 -13.19 23.26
N HIS A 104 29.83 -12.90 23.64
CA HIS A 104 30.34 -11.54 23.76
C HIS A 104 31.25 -11.20 22.58
N VAL A 105 31.11 -10.00 22.01
CA VAL A 105 31.93 -9.55 20.89
C VAL A 105 33.22 -8.93 21.42
N SER A 106 34.34 -9.60 21.17
CA SER A 106 35.65 -9.25 21.73
C SER A 106 36.36 -8.14 20.96
N ALA A 107 36.00 -7.92 19.68
CA ALA A 107 36.54 -6.84 18.87
C ALA A 107 35.50 -6.30 17.88
N THR A 108 35.59 -5.00 17.57
CA THR A 108 34.75 -4.40 16.51
C THR A 108 35.16 -5.01 15.16
N PRO A 109 34.25 -5.66 14.43
CA PRO A 109 34.57 -6.33 13.18
C PRO A 109 34.84 -5.35 12.05
N THR A 110 35.80 -5.71 11.18
CA THR A 110 36.09 -5.02 9.90
C THR A 110 35.68 -5.83 8.68
N THR A 111 35.32 -7.10 8.89
CA THR A 111 34.86 -8.05 7.87
C THR A 111 33.70 -8.89 8.41
N THR A 112 33.12 -9.77 7.59
CA THR A 112 32.03 -10.69 8.00
C THR A 112 32.42 -11.67 9.11
N SER A 113 33.71 -11.81 9.43
CA SER A 113 34.18 -12.60 10.58
C SER A 113 34.28 -11.74 11.84
N VAL A 114 33.38 -11.97 12.79
CA VAL A 114 33.31 -11.27 14.07
C VAL A 114 34.03 -12.10 15.14
N SER A 115 35.03 -11.51 15.80
CA SER A 115 35.71 -12.14 16.94
C SER A 115 34.81 -12.18 18.16
N ILE A 116 34.74 -13.35 18.80
CA ILE A 116 33.79 -13.61 19.86
C ILE A 116 34.37 -14.43 21.00
N ASP A 117 33.89 -14.12 22.21
CA ASP A 117 34.09 -14.92 23.41
C ASP A 117 32.82 -15.75 23.67
N ARG A 118 33.01 -17.07 23.65
CA ARG A 118 31.97 -18.09 23.80
C ARG A 118 31.71 -18.38 25.27
N SER A 119 30.53 -18.92 25.58
CA SER A 119 30.14 -19.22 26.96
C SER A 119 30.32 -18.03 27.90
N ALA A 120 30.02 -16.82 27.41
CA ALA A 120 30.13 -15.59 28.20
C ALA A 120 29.07 -15.51 29.32
N GLY A 121 28.04 -16.35 29.27
CA GLY A 121 27.05 -16.54 30.32
C GLY A 121 27.00 -17.97 30.83
N GLU A 122 25.92 -18.34 31.51
CA GLU A 122 25.74 -19.65 32.14
C GLU A 122 25.61 -20.81 31.14
N THR A 123 25.15 -20.54 29.91
CA THR A 123 24.99 -21.57 28.87
C THR A 123 26.32 -21.87 28.20
N SER A 124 26.71 -23.14 28.18
CA SER A 124 27.91 -23.61 27.51
C SER A 124 27.83 -23.48 25.98
N ALA A 125 29.00 -23.42 25.34
CA ALA A 125 29.11 -23.22 23.91
C ALA A 125 28.42 -24.31 23.10
N ARG A 126 27.52 -23.92 22.19
CA ARG A 126 26.74 -24.85 21.34
C ARG A 126 26.99 -24.60 19.86
N ALA A 127 26.97 -25.68 19.07
CA ALA A 127 27.00 -25.53 17.63
C ALA A 127 25.72 -24.86 17.12
N ALA A 128 25.86 -23.98 16.13
CA ALA A 128 24.75 -23.33 15.42
C ALA A 128 24.94 -23.51 13.91
N SER A 129 23.83 -23.57 13.19
CA SER A 129 23.83 -23.78 11.74
C SER A 129 23.90 -22.47 10.98
N ASN A 130 24.33 -22.52 9.73
CA ASN A 130 24.20 -21.38 8.82
C ASN A 130 22.72 -20.93 8.72
N GLY A 131 22.49 -19.62 8.77
CA GLY A 131 21.15 -19.03 8.74
C GLY A 131 20.46 -18.90 10.09
N ASP A 132 21.04 -19.45 11.17
CA ASP A 132 20.51 -19.29 12.52
C ASP A 132 20.48 -17.81 12.94
N GLN A 133 19.44 -17.44 13.70
CA GLN A 133 19.19 -16.05 14.07
C GLN A 133 20.12 -15.58 15.19
N LEU A 134 20.68 -14.39 15.01
CA LEU A 134 21.45 -13.65 15.99
C LEU A 134 20.61 -12.51 16.55
N HIS A 135 20.55 -12.39 17.88
CA HIS A 135 19.81 -11.32 18.56
C HIS A 135 20.77 -10.48 19.41
N LEU A 136 20.90 -9.20 19.09
CA LEU A 136 21.72 -8.23 19.81
C LEU A 136 20.96 -7.71 21.03
N ILE A 137 21.21 -8.32 22.19
CA ILE A 137 20.46 -8.02 23.43
C ILE A 137 20.95 -6.72 24.07
N GLY A 138 22.26 -6.46 24.05
CA GLY A 138 22.81 -5.31 24.73
C GLY A 138 24.33 -5.22 24.63
N SER A 139 24.95 -4.67 25.66
CA SER A 139 26.40 -4.60 25.80
C SER A 139 26.84 -4.88 27.22
N ALA A 140 28.02 -5.49 27.34
CA ALA A 140 28.72 -5.71 28.60
C ALA A 140 30.15 -5.20 28.45
N HIS A 141 30.60 -4.41 29.42
CA HIS A 141 31.93 -3.79 29.45
C HIS A 141 32.55 -3.96 30.84
N GLU A 142 33.87 -3.99 30.88
CA GLU A 142 34.65 -4.05 32.12
C GLU A 142 34.44 -2.79 32.97
N GLU A 143 34.52 -2.93 34.30
CA GLU A 143 34.42 -1.80 35.23
C GLU A 143 35.58 -0.81 35.01
N GLY A 144 35.26 0.48 34.97
CA GLY A 144 36.26 1.53 34.70
C GLY A 144 36.71 1.63 33.23
N SER A 145 36.13 0.84 32.32
CA SER A 145 36.43 0.93 30.90
C SER A 145 35.98 2.25 30.26
N GLY A 146 36.65 2.62 29.17
CA GLY A 146 36.35 3.83 28.41
C GLY A 146 34.98 3.79 27.70
N LYS A 147 34.65 4.89 27.02
CA LYS A 147 33.39 5.00 26.27
C LYS A 147 33.36 3.99 25.12
N ARG A 148 32.23 3.29 24.97
CA ARG A 148 31.96 2.35 23.86
C ARG A 148 32.10 3.04 22.49
N PRO A 149 32.54 2.32 21.44
CA PRO A 149 32.58 2.87 20.08
C PRO A 149 31.23 3.41 19.62
N LEU A 150 31.26 4.56 18.93
CA LEU A 150 30.08 5.24 18.43
C LEU A 150 29.53 4.49 17.20
N LEU A 151 28.21 4.33 17.16
CA LEU A 151 27.48 3.74 16.04
C LEU A 151 26.19 4.54 15.87
N SER A 152 25.95 5.03 14.66
CA SER A 152 24.77 5.81 14.28
C SER A 152 24.26 5.37 12.92
N THR A 153 22.96 5.50 12.69
CA THR A 153 22.35 5.29 11.38
C THR A 153 22.52 6.51 10.49
N GLU A 154 22.56 6.26 9.18
CA GLU A 154 22.54 7.30 8.16
C GLU A 154 21.15 7.40 7.55
N ARG A 155 20.72 8.64 7.28
CA ARG A 155 19.39 8.91 6.71
C ARG A 155 19.44 8.68 5.19
N ALA A 156 18.55 7.85 4.68
CA ALA A 156 18.41 7.63 3.25
C ALA A 156 17.56 8.74 2.62
N ASN A 157 18.09 9.43 1.60
CA ASN A 157 17.29 10.35 0.78
C ASN A 157 16.38 9.55 -0.16
N LYS A 158 15.08 9.85 -0.12
CA LYS A 158 14.07 9.38 -1.06
C LYS A 158 13.48 10.58 -1.79
N PHE A 159 13.00 10.34 -3.00
CA PHE A 159 12.38 11.40 -3.79
C PHE A 159 11.24 10.89 -4.67
N ASN A 160 10.38 11.82 -5.06
CA ASN A 160 9.34 11.62 -6.07
C ASN A 160 9.19 12.88 -6.94
N TYR A 161 8.54 12.75 -8.09
CA TYR A 161 8.21 13.88 -8.95
C TYR A 161 6.73 14.24 -8.90
N LEU A 162 6.45 15.52 -9.09
CA LEU A 162 5.11 16.01 -9.37
C LEU A 162 4.75 15.76 -10.84
N GLN A 163 3.56 15.20 -11.07
CA GLN A 163 2.99 14.95 -12.39
C GLN A 163 1.83 15.92 -12.65
N ILE A 164 1.75 16.42 -13.88
CA ILE A 164 0.68 17.30 -14.31
C ILE A 164 -0.39 16.47 -15.02
N PHE A 165 -1.60 16.47 -14.49
CA PHE A 165 -2.78 15.83 -15.10
C PHE A 165 -3.60 16.88 -15.86
N LYS A 166 -4.10 16.53 -17.05
CA LYS A 166 -4.95 17.42 -17.87
C LYS A 166 -6.08 16.61 -18.50
N THR A 167 -7.32 16.94 -18.17
CA THR A 167 -8.53 16.32 -18.73
C THR A 167 -9.41 17.40 -19.36
N PRO A 168 -9.26 17.68 -20.67
CA PRO A 168 -10.01 18.76 -21.31
C PRO A 168 -11.46 18.37 -21.58
N PHE A 169 -12.37 19.36 -21.51
CA PHE A 169 -13.75 19.25 -21.99
C PHE A 169 -14.22 20.59 -22.56
N GLY A 170 -15.19 20.56 -23.46
CA GLY A 170 -15.68 21.76 -24.14
C GLY A 170 -17.13 21.61 -24.61
N VAL A 171 -17.86 22.72 -24.56
CA VAL A 171 -19.27 22.84 -24.99
C VAL A 171 -19.39 24.16 -25.74
N THR A 172 -20.09 24.16 -26.87
CA THR A 172 -20.27 25.39 -27.66
C THR A 172 -21.23 26.36 -26.97
N LEU A 173 -21.13 27.66 -27.28
CA LEU A 173 -22.02 28.68 -26.70
C LEU A 173 -23.49 28.46 -27.09
N THR A 174 -23.75 27.99 -28.33
CA THR A 174 -25.10 27.66 -28.81
C THR A 174 -25.69 26.48 -28.07
N GLN A 175 -24.90 25.41 -27.85
CA GLN A 175 -25.33 24.25 -27.07
C GLN A 175 -25.64 24.65 -25.62
N LYS A 176 -24.80 25.48 -24.99
CA LYS A 176 -25.04 26.00 -23.64
C LYS A 176 -26.34 26.81 -23.51
N GLY A 177 -26.75 27.52 -24.58
CA GLY A 177 -27.99 28.29 -24.60
C GLY A 177 -29.24 27.47 -24.94
N THR A 178 -29.07 26.24 -25.44
CA THR A 178 -30.18 25.38 -25.86
C THR A 178 -30.78 24.66 -24.65
N LYS A 179 -32.12 24.65 -24.56
CA LYS A 179 -32.81 23.84 -23.54
C LYS A 179 -32.79 22.38 -23.97
N GLN A 180 -32.25 21.54 -23.11
CA GLN A 180 -32.13 20.10 -23.34
C GLN A 180 -33.05 19.36 -22.35
N PHE A 181 -33.50 18.17 -22.75
CA PHE A 181 -34.15 17.24 -21.84
C PHE A 181 -33.10 16.58 -20.95
N ALA A 182 -33.46 16.20 -19.71
CA ALA A 182 -32.58 15.53 -18.74
C ALA A 182 -31.37 16.34 -18.20
N GLY A 183 -31.48 17.67 -18.14
CA GLY A 183 -30.44 18.56 -17.61
C GLY A 183 -29.60 19.22 -18.69
N GLN A 184 -28.60 20.01 -18.28
CA GLN A 184 -27.68 20.68 -19.19
C GLN A 184 -26.43 19.81 -19.41
N ASP A 185 -25.96 19.67 -20.64
CA ASP A 185 -24.79 18.83 -20.96
C ASP A 185 -23.52 19.29 -20.24
N LYS A 186 -23.30 20.60 -20.12
CA LYS A 186 -22.06 21.16 -19.56
C LYS A 186 -21.75 20.67 -18.13
N PRO A 187 -22.66 20.83 -17.14
CA PRO A 187 -22.39 20.33 -15.79
C PRO A 187 -22.29 18.79 -15.75
N THR A 188 -23.05 18.08 -16.57
CA THR A 188 -23.00 16.61 -16.65
C THR A 188 -21.63 16.12 -17.14
N GLU A 189 -21.13 16.68 -18.24
CA GLU A 189 -19.81 16.35 -18.78
C GLU A 189 -18.68 16.80 -17.86
N GLN A 190 -18.83 17.94 -17.18
CA GLN A 190 -17.88 18.37 -16.16
C GLN A 190 -17.78 17.35 -15.01
N SER A 191 -18.91 16.88 -14.47
CA SER A 191 -18.91 15.87 -13.42
C SER A 191 -18.27 14.55 -13.87
N LYS A 192 -18.58 14.07 -15.08
CA LYS A 192 -17.95 12.88 -15.65
C LYS A 192 -16.44 13.04 -15.77
N LYS A 193 -15.98 14.16 -16.32
CA LYS A 193 -14.55 14.44 -16.52
C LYS A 193 -13.80 14.63 -15.21
N LEU A 194 -14.44 15.17 -14.18
CA LEU A 194 -13.88 15.21 -12.82
C LEU A 194 -13.70 13.82 -12.23
N ILE A 195 -14.66 12.91 -12.46
CA ILE A 195 -14.56 11.51 -12.01
C ILE A 195 -13.43 10.78 -12.74
N GLU A 196 -13.34 10.92 -14.07
CA GLU A 196 -12.21 10.39 -14.85
C GLU A 196 -10.86 10.96 -14.36
N HIS A 197 -10.79 12.27 -14.12
CA HIS A 197 -9.57 12.92 -13.63
C HIS A 197 -9.14 12.43 -12.25
N LYS A 198 -10.09 12.21 -11.34
CA LYS A 198 -9.83 11.61 -10.03
C LYS A 198 -9.29 10.19 -10.17
N ARG A 199 -9.88 9.39 -11.06
CA ARG A 199 -9.43 8.03 -11.36
C ARG A 199 -8.01 8.01 -11.93
N ASP A 200 -7.69 8.91 -12.85
CA ASP A 200 -6.33 9.03 -13.41
C ASP A 200 -5.29 9.36 -12.34
N ILE A 201 -5.62 10.25 -11.40
CA ILE A 201 -4.76 10.58 -10.26
C ILE A 201 -4.58 9.36 -9.35
N GLU A 202 -5.66 8.66 -9.00
CA GLU A 202 -5.60 7.48 -8.14
C GLU A 202 -4.72 6.38 -8.76
N LEU A 203 -4.93 6.07 -10.04
CA LEU A 203 -4.14 5.07 -10.75
C LEU A 203 -2.66 5.44 -10.83
N ALA A 204 -2.34 6.72 -11.00
CA ALA A 204 -0.95 7.18 -10.97
C ALA A 204 -0.33 7.04 -9.57
N ILE A 205 -1.09 7.34 -8.51
CA ILE A 205 -0.62 7.17 -7.12
C ILE A 205 -0.43 5.69 -6.76
N MET A 206 -1.25 4.80 -7.30
CA MET A 206 -1.16 3.36 -7.02
C MET A 206 -0.09 2.65 -7.86
N PHE A 207 -0.14 2.83 -9.18
CA PHE A 207 0.59 2.04 -10.17
C PHE A 207 1.66 2.82 -10.94
N GLY A 208 1.80 4.12 -10.70
CA GLY A 208 2.74 4.98 -11.41
C GLY A 208 4.19 4.53 -11.28
N GLU A 209 5.02 4.90 -12.27
CA GLU A 209 6.46 4.66 -12.27
C GLU A 209 7.21 5.98 -12.36
N LEU A 210 8.34 6.05 -11.66
CA LEU A 210 9.21 7.22 -11.69
C LEU A 210 9.80 7.37 -13.10
N GLY A 211 9.56 8.50 -13.74
CA GLY A 211 10.09 8.75 -15.07
C GLY A 211 10.27 10.23 -15.36
N LYS A 212 11.24 10.54 -16.22
CA LYS A 212 11.45 11.89 -16.75
C LYS A 212 11.76 11.80 -18.24
N ILE A 213 10.88 12.35 -19.07
CA ILE A 213 11.09 12.47 -20.51
C ILE A 213 11.58 13.90 -20.80
N THR A 214 12.75 13.99 -21.42
CA THR A 214 13.41 15.25 -21.78
C THR A 214 13.36 15.56 -23.28
N SER A 215 12.77 14.69 -24.10
CA SER A 215 12.76 14.80 -25.57
C SER A 215 11.83 15.88 -26.15
N GLY A 216 11.28 16.78 -25.33
CA GLY A 216 10.42 17.88 -25.77
C GLY A 216 10.93 19.25 -25.29
N THR A 217 10.25 20.33 -25.71
CA THR A 217 10.60 21.71 -25.31
C THR A 217 10.64 21.91 -23.79
N HIS A 218 9.81 21.16 -23.05
CA HIS A 218 9.80 21.14 -21.60
C HIS A 218 9.75 19.68 -21.08
N PRO A 219 10.36 19.38 -19.92
CA PRO A 219 10.41 18.03 -19.39
C PRO A 219 9.04 17.56 -18.92
N LYS A 220 8.69 16.31 -19.24
CA LYS A 220 7.51 15.61 -18.68
C LYS A 220 7.99 14.71 -17.56
N ARG A 221 7.30 14.72 -16.42
CA ARG A 221 7.64 13.94 -15.23
C ARG A 221 6.49 13.01 -14.89
N PHE A 222 6.82 11.83 -14.38
CA PHE A 222 5.89 10.81 -13.93
C PHE A 222 6.12 10.54 -12.45
N THR A 223 5.03 10.49 -11.70
CA THR A 223 5.03 10.21 -10.27
C THR A 223 5.18 8.72 -10.04
N ARG A 224 6.05 8.34 -9.11
CA ARG A 224 6.17 6.96 -8.63
C ARG A 224 4.95 6.62 -7.76
N GLY A 225 4.31 5.51 -8.07
CA GLY A 225 3.18 4.98 -7.32
C GLY A 225 3.62 4.08 -6.15
N MET A 226 2.68 3.83 -5.24
CA MET A 226 2.85 3.09 -4.00
C MET A 226 3.42 1.68 -4.23
N ILE A 227 2.91 0.95 -5.23
CA ILE A 227 3.36 -0.43 -5.50
C ILE A 227 4.84 -0.44 -5.87
N LYS A 228 5.29 0.54 -6.64
CA LYS A 228 6.71 0.63 -7.02
C LYS A 228 7.60 1.05 -5.85
N PHE A 229 7.09 1.69 -4.81
CA PHE A 229 7.87 1.95 -3.59
C PHE A 229 8.16 0.69 -2.79
N ILE A 230 7.29 -0.32 -2.87
CA ILE A 230 7.44 -1.60 -2.15
C ILE A 230 8.32 -2.52 -2.98
N SER A 231 9.55 -2.79 -2.53
CA SER A 231 10.48 -3.70 -3.21
C SER A 231 10.72 -5.03 -2.50
N THR A 232 10.72 -5.03 -1.16
CA THR A 232 11.13 -6.19 -0.35
C THR A 232 9.99 -6.85 0.41
N ASN A 233 8.95 -6.11 0.81
CA ASN A 233 7.84 -6.63 1.61
C ASN A 233 6.72 -7.18 0.71
N ILE A 234 7.04 -8.18 -0.10
CA ILE A 234 6.11 -8.84 -1.01
C ILE A 234 5.97 -10.30 -0.59
N THR A 235 4.74 -10.73 -0.33
CA THR A 235 4.41 -12.11 0.02
C THR A 235 3.44 -12.67 -1.01
N ASP A 236 3.84 -13.76 -1.65
CA ASP A 236 2.98 -14.53 -2.54
C ASP A 236 2.31 -15.65 -1.74
N ALA A 237 0.97 -15.70 -1.78
CA ALA A 237 0.19 -16.74 -1.14
C ALA A 237 0.22 -18.07 -1.90
N ALA A 238 0.80 -18.11 -3.11
CA ALA A 238 1.01 -19.32 -3.92
C ALA A 238 -0.25 -20.21 -4.06
N GLY A 239 -1.44 -19.62 -4.07
CA GLY A 239 -2.71 -20.35 -4.07
C GLY A 239 -3.84 -19.58 -3.38
N THR A 240 -4.75 -20.32 -2.75
CA THR A 240 -5.82 -19.72 -1.92
C THR A 240 -5.23 -19.24 -0.61
N LEU A 241 -5.30 -17.93 -0.37
CA LEU A 241 -4.90 -17.32 0.90
C LEU A 241 -5.66 -17.96 2.07
N THR A 242 -4.93 -18.53 3.02
CA THR A 242 -5.48 -19.07 4.26
C THR A 242 -5.51 -18.03 5.38
N GLU A 243 -6.33 -18.25 6.41
CA GLU A 243 -6.38 -17.37 7.58
C GLU A 243 -5.02 -17.30 8.29
N THR A 244 -4.31 -18.43 8.40
CA THR A 244 -2.98 -18.48 9.03
C THR A 244 -1.95 -17.65 8.28
N GLU A 245 -1.88 -17.77 6.95
CA GLU A 245 -0.97 -16.96 6.12
C GLU A 245 -1.31 -15.47 6.19
N TRP A 246 -2.59 -15.13 6.22
CA TRP A 246 -3.05 -13.75 6.43
C TRP A 246 -2.57 -13.20 7.78
N GLU A 247 -2.72 -13.96 8.86
CA GLU A 247 -2.25 -13.53 10.18
C GLU A 247 -0.73 -13.35 10.24
N GLU A 248 0.04 -14.26 9.63
CA GLU A 248 1.49 -14.18 9.54
C GLU A 248 1.93 -12.92 8.79
N TRP A 249 1.30 -12.64 7.65
CA TRP A 249 1.51 -11.40 6.92
C TRP A 249 1.16 -10.16 7.74
N LEU A 250 0.05 -10.18 8.48
CA LEU A 250 -0.26 -9.08 9.40
C LEU A 250 0.82 -8.90 10.47
N ARG A 251 1.49 -9.96 10.94
CA ARG A 251 2.60 -9.80 11.92
C ARG A 251 3.78 -9.04 11.33
N THR A 252 4.10 -9.25 10.06
CA THR A 252 5.21 -8.53 9.41
C THR A 252 4.85 -7.07 9.15
N VAL A 253 3.63 -6.81 8.67
CA VAL A 253 3.12 -5.46 8.42
C VAL A 253 3.10 -4.66 9.73
N PHE A 254 2.51 -5.19 10.80
CA PHE A 254 2.39 -4.51 12.09
C PHE A 254 3.69 -4.40 12.90
N ARG A 255 4.84 -4.83 12.35
CA ARG A 255 6.14 -4.67 13.01
C ARG A 255 6.51 -3.20 13.25
N TYR A 256 6.17 -2.32 12.30
CA TYR A 256 6.59 -0.91 12.32
C TYR A 256 5.41 0.04 12.17
N GLY A 257 5.25 1.02 13.05
CA GLY A 257 4.21 2.06 12.93
C GLY A 257 2.93 1.75 13.69
N SER A 258 1.81 2.33 13.26
CA SER A 258 0.52 2.28 13.97
C SER A 258 -0.10 0.87 14.01
N ARG A 259 -0.92 0.65 15.05
CA ARG A 259 -1.77 -0.54 15.23
C ARG A 259 -3.09 -0.48 14.44
N GLU A 260 -3.36 0.64 13.79
CA GLU A 260 -4.50 0.82 12.88
C GLU A 260 -4.00 1.09 11.46
N ARG A 261 -4.51 0.33 10.49
CA ARG A 261 -4.12 0.44 9.07
C ARG A 261 -5.31 0.22 8.14
N ILE A 262 -5.19 0.79 6.95
CA ILE A 262 -6.14 0.59 5.85
C ILE A 262 -5.47 -0.29 4.80
N VAL A 263 -6.19 -1.32 4.35
CA VAL A 263 -5.76 -2.18 3.24
C VAL A 263 -6.66 -1.91 2.05
N PHE A 264 -6.04 -1.38 0.99
CA PHE A 264 -6.66 -1.25 -0.32
C PHE A 264 -6.55 -2.59 -1.04
N CYS A 265 -7.70 -3.15 -1.41
CA CYS A 265 -7.74 -4.48 -2.01
C CYS A 265 -8.84 -4.61 -3.06
N SER A 266 -8.67 -5.61 -3.93
CA SER A 266 -9.71 -5.96 -4.90
C SER A 266 -10.87 -6.69 -4.22
N SER A 267 -12.06 -6.61 -4.83
CA SER A 267 -13.27 -7.32 -4.37
C SER A 267 -13.07 -8.82 -4.13
N LYS A 268 -12.17 -9.46 -4.90
CA LYS A 268 -11.80 -10.86 -4.74
C LYS A 268 -11.15 -11.14 -3.39
N LEU A 269 -10.19 -10.31 -2.97
CA LEU A 269 -9.50 -10.49 -1.70
C LEU A 269 -10.48 -10.30 -0.53
N ILE A 270 -11.34 -9.28 -0.59
CA ILE A 270 -12.38 -9.04 0.42
C ILE A 270 -13.29 -10.27 0.56
N THR A 271 -13.68 -10.88 -0.56
CA THR A 271 -14.51 -12.09 -0.56
C THR A 271 -13.80 -13.28 0.10
N VAL A 272 -12.49 -13.45 -0.14
CA VAL A 272 -11.69 -14.51 0.49
C VAL A 272 -11.56 -14.28 1.99
N VAL A 273 -11.27 -13.05 2.43
CA VAL A 273 -11.15 -12.71 3.85
C VAL A 273 -12.48 -12.87 4.58
N ASN A 274 -13.60 -12.43 3.98
CA ASN A 274 -14.95 -12.70 4.51
C ASN A 274 -15.20 -14.21 4.63
N GLY A 275 -14.66 -15.00 3.70
CA GLY A 275 -14.74 -16.46 3.70
C GLY A 275 -14.09 -17.15 4.90
N PHE A 276 -13.13 -16.52 5.59
CA PHE A 276 -12.48 -17.09 6.78
C PHE A 276 -13.47 -17.33 7.93
N SER A 277 -14.52 -16.52 8.00
CA SER A 277 -15.54 -16.61 9.06
C SER A 277 -16.65 -17.62 8.76
N ARG A 278 -16.76 -18.14 7.53
CA ARG A 278 -17.87 -18.99 7.08
C ARG A 278 -18.02 -20.30 7.87
N GLY A 279 -16.93 -20.86 8.41
CA GLY A 279 -16.95 -22.07 9.24
C GLY A 279 -17.10 -21.81 10.75
N LYS A 280 -17.14 -20.55 11.17
CA LYS A 280 -17.22 -20.13 12.59
C LYS A 280 -18.61 -19.59 12.96
N LEU A 281 -19.52 -19.48 11.99
CA LEU A 281 -20.89 -19.04 12.20
C LEU A 281 -21.82 -20.25 12.26
N ASP A 282 -22.68 -20.25 13.27
CA ASP A 282 -23.79 -21.21 13.39
C ASP A 282 -25.07 -20.53 12.90
N THR A 283 -25.73 -21.13 11.91
CA THR A 283 -26.99 -20.60 11.35
C THR A 283 -28.16 -21.37 11.91
N ARG A 284 -29.11 -20.65 12.50
CA ARG A 284 -30.35 -21.25 13.01
C ARG A 284 -31.29 -21.61 11.85
N THR A 285 -32.02 -22.71 11.98
CA THR A 285 -33.04 -23.12 11.00
C THR A 285 -34.20 -22.11 11.01
N ASN A 286 -34.56 -21.55 9.84
CA ASN A 286 -35.61 -20.55 9.55
C ASN A 286 -35.20 -19.06 9.41
N GLU A 287 -33.93 -18.73 9.14
CA GLU A 287 -33.56 -17.37 8.75
C GLU A 287 -33.60 -17.17 7.22
N SER A 288 -34.18 -16.06 6.75
CA SER A 288 -34.28 -15.69 5.33
C SER A 288 -33.09 -14.87 4.82
N THR A 289 -32.14 -14.55 5.69
CA THR A 289 -30.98 -13.69 5.41
C THR A 289 -29.69 -14.44 5.71
N TYR A 290 -28.79 -14.53 4.74
CA TYR A 290 -27.49 -15.19 4.88
C TYR A 290 -26.40 -14.31 4.28
N GLY A 291 -25.34 -14.02 5.03
CA GLY A 291 -24.21 -13.22 4.55
C GLY A 291 -23.33 -12.68 5.68
N ILE A 292 -22.09 -12.35 5.34
CA ILE A 292 -21.12 -11.74 6.25
C ILE A 292 -20.39 -10.66 5.47
N THR A 293 -20.34 -9.46 6.04
CA THR A 293 -19.55 -8.34 5.51
C THR A 293 -18.57 -7.90 6.58
N MET A 294 -17.30 -8.30 6.45
CA MET A 294 -16.24 -7.83 7.34
C MET A 294 -15.57 -6.61 6.72
N THR A 295 -15.83 -5.44 7.27
CA THR A 295 -15.12 -4.20 6.90
C THR A 295 -13.85 -4.00 7.73
N LYS A 296 -13.78 -4.64 8.90
CA LYS A 296 -12.64 -4.57 9.82
C LYS A 296 -12.22 -5.96 10.27
N TYR A 297 -10.92 -6.22 10.21
CA TYR A 297 -10.29 -7.42 10.74
C TYR A 297 -9.44 -7.05 11.97
N GLN A 298 -9.72 -7.68 13.10
CA GLN A 298 -9.02 -7.43 14.37
C GLN A 298 -8.27 -8.69 14.81
N ASN A 299 -6.97 -8.57 15.07
CA ASN A 299 -6.16 -9.65 15.61
C ASN A 299 -5.20 -9.11 16.69
N ALA A 300 -5.39 -9.53 17.95
CA ALA A 300 -4.53 -9.17 19.08
C ALA A 300 -4.23 -7.65 19.19
N GLY A 301 -5.27 -6.82 19.01
CA GLY A 301 -5.15 -5.36 19.04
C GLY A 301 -4.43 -4.75 17.82
N ARG A 302 -4.36 -5.48 16.70
CA ARG A 302 -3.97 -4.99 15.39
C ARG A 302 -5.23 -4.92 14.53
N ASN A 303 -5.58 -3.71 14.11
CA ASN A 303 -6.84 -3.45 13.42
C ASN A 303 -6.56 -3.07 11.97
N VAL A 304 -7.21 -3.77 11.05
CA VAL A 304 -7.14 -3.52 9.61
C VAL A 304 -8.53 -3.20 9.10
N GLU A 305 -8.66 -2.07 8.39
CA GLU A 305 -9.87 -1.71 7.66
C GLU A 305 -9.69 -2.04 6.17
N LEU A 306 -10.62 -2.81 5.62
CA LEU A 306 -10.60 -3.23 4.22
C LEU A 306 -11.39 -2.22 3.39
N VAL A 307 -10.72 -1.60 2.43
CA VAL A 307 -11.32 -0.68 1.46
C VAL A 307 -11.18 -1.28 0.08
N GLU A 308 -12.31 -1.41 -0.60
CA GLU A 308 -12.33 -1.87 -1.99
C GLU A 308 -11.75 -0.79 -2.90
N HIS A 309 -10.82 -1.20 -3.74
CA HIS A 309 -10.32 -0.40 -4.86
C HIS A 309 -10.65 -1.13 -6.15
N GLN A 310 -11.40 -0.47 -7.03
CA GLN A 310 -11.78 -0.99 -8.35
C GLN A 310 -10.86 -0.50 -9.47
#